data_AF-A0A1Y2SEM6-F1
#
_entry.id   AF-A0A1Y2SEM6-F1
#
_cell.length_a   1.000
_cell.length_b   1.000
_cell.length_c   1.000
_cell.angle_alpha   90.00
_cell.angle_beta   90.00
_cell.angle_gamma   90.00
#
_symmetry.space_group_name_H-M   'P 1'
#
loop_
_entity.id
_entity.type
_entity.pdbx_description
1 polymer ?
#
loop_
_entity_poly.entity_id
_entity_poly.type
_entity_poly.pdbx_seq_one_letter_code
_entity_poly.pdbx_strand_id
1 'polypeptide(L)'
;MSEVNKPEPKGYILSFDIKPGIFTSVKKLGCFRDDITAYGDLDIIENNTVIGSISSFRFFSDNDNDNDNDNDNDNDNVDNPNVIDMVIKFHQENRLAIEELIGKNLDITVDDVAYHFGRSINLMVGYLTELVLMYTGTDVMKLFSIMENEQVGETKRFYLNWS
;
A
#
# COMPACT_ATOMS: atom_id res chain seq x y z
N MET A 1 13.89 -31.28 -13.32
CA MET A 1 13.10 -30.74 -12.19
C MET A 1 11.91 -30.05 -12.80
N SER A 2 10.70 -30.52 -12.50
CA SER A 2 9.47 -30.02 -13.10
C SER A 2 9.20 -28.60 -12.62
N GLU A 3 9.03 -27.67 -13.55
CA GLU A 3 8.43 -26.37 -13.29
C GLU A 3 7.02 -26.62 -12.74
N VAL A 4 6.88 -26.42 -11.43
CA VAL A 4 5.59 -26.44 -10.76
C VAL A 4 4.75 -25.35 -11.40
N ASN A 5 3.57 -25.72 -11.88
CA ASN A 5 2.49 -24.83 -12.32
C ASN A 5 2.35 -23.64 -11.37
N LYS A 6 3.05 -22.53 -11.68
CA LYS A 6 2.69 -21.25 -11.10
C LYS A 6 1.35 -20.88 -11.73
N PRO A 7 0.28 -20.65 -10.96
CA PRO A 7 -0.96 -20.18 -11.54
C PRO A 7 -0.64 -18.93 -12.37
N GLU A 8 -0.98 -18.96 -13.66
CA GLU A 8 -0.89 -17.76 -14.50
C GLU A 8 -1.74 -16.70 -13.81
N PRO A 9 -1.15 -15.57 -13.41
CA PRO A 9 -1.90 -14.55 -12.71
C PRO A 9 -2.95 -13.97 -13.66
N LYS A 10 -4.21 -14.30 -13.40
CA LYS A 10 -5.37 -13.77 -14.13
C LYS A 10 -5.75 -12.44 -13.51
N GLY A 11 -5.15 -11.35 -13.98
CA GLY A 11 -5.50 -9.99 -13.55
C GLY A 11 -4.47 -8.95 -13.94
N TYR A 12 -4.73 -7.71 -13.51
CA TYR A 12 -3.80 -6.60 -13.69
C TYR A 12 -2.77 -6.64 -12.56
N ILE A 13 -1.52 -6.94 -12.90
CA ILE A 13 -0.42 -7.19 -12.00
C ILE A 13 0.56 -6.03 -12.05
N LEU A 14 0.91 -5.56 -10.87
CA LEU A 14 2.05 -4.68 -10.65
C LEU A 14 2.90 -5.27 -9.52
N SER A 15 4.22 -5.33 -9.69
CA SER A 15 5.11 -5.72 -8.59
C SER A 15 6.25 -4.74 -8.37
N PHE A 16 6.65 -4.60 -7.12
CA PHE A 16 7.79 -3.78 -6.68
C PHE A 16 8.40 -4.39 -5.42
N ASP A 17 9.64 -4.01 -5.13
CA ASP A 17 10.36 -4.44 -3.95
C ASP A 17 10.35 -3.32 -2.89
N ILE A 18 10.03 -3.68 -1.64
CA ILE A 18 10.19 -2.80 -0.47
C ILE A 18 11.27 -3.38 0.42
N LYS A 19 12.23 -2.55 0.83
CA LYS A 19 13.19 -2.88 1.88
C LYS A 19 12.84 -2.08 3.14
N PRO A 20 12.34 -2.71 4.21
CA PRO A 20 12.08 -2.02 5.47
C PRO A 20 13.40 -1.45 6.03
N GLY A 21 13.41 -0.15 6.32
CA GLY A 21 14.55 0.53 6.95
C GLY A 21 14.59 0.34 8.47
N ILE A 22 15.67 0.81 9.12
CA ILE A 22 15.72 0.88 10.59
C ILE A 22 14.72 1.95 11.04
N PHE A 23 13.53 1.53 11.45
CA PHE A 23 12.54 2.39 12.08
C PHE A 23 13.07 2.79 13.46
N THR A 24 13.60 4.01 13.59
CA THR A 24 14.17 4.52 14.84
C THR A 24 13.10 5.06 15.79
N SER A 25 12.03 4.31 16.01
CA SER A 25 11.19 4.40 17.20
C SER A 25 10.03 3.41 17.08
N VAL A 26 9.72 2.72 18.17
CA VAL A 26 8.65 1.72 18.35
C VAL A 26 7.23 2.34 18.30
N LYS A 27 7.04 3.41 17.53
CA LYS A 27 5.74 3.98 17.15
C LYS A 27 5.93 4.53 15.74
N LYS A 28 5.06 4.13 14.80
CA LYS A 28 4.91 4.63 13.42
C LYS A 28 5.70 3.89 12.34
N LEU A 29 5.20 2.72 11.94
CA LEU A 29 5.16 2.40 10.51
C LEU A 29 3.97 3.19 9.95
N GLY A 30 4.23 4.34 9.34
CA GLY A 30 3.16 5.23 8.87
C GLY A 30 3.29 6.63 9.46
N CYS A 31 3.66 7.59 8.62
CA CYS A 31 3.97 8.94 9.06
C CYS A 31 2.78 9.62 9.73
N PHE A 32 3.08 10.42 10.76
CA PHE A 32 2.26 11.58 11.08
C PHE A 32 2.64 12.68 10.08
N ARG A 33 1.62 13.45 9.72
CA ARG A 33 1.47 14.48 8.67
C ARG A 33 2.68 15.32 8.19
N ASP A 34 3.83 15.32 8.88
CA ASP A 34 4.99 16.17 8.60
C ASP A 34 6.33 15.42 8.37
N ASP A 35 6.37 14.08 8.32
CA ASP A 35 7.61 13.33 8.05
C ASP A 35 7.52 12.42 6.81
N ILE A 36 8.45 12.61 5.87
CA ILE A 36 8.49 11.99 4.53
C ILE A 36 9.02 10.55 4.63
N THR A 37 8.20 9.64 5.17
CA THR A 37 8.45 8.19 5.06
C THR A 37 7.47 7.53 4.09
N ALA A 38 7.30 8.14 2.91
CA ALA A 38 6.93 7.35 1.74
C ALA A 38 8.07 6.36 1.48
N TYR A 39 7.79 5.15 0.99
CA TYR A 39 8.84 4.26 0.47
C TYR A 39 9.57 4.83 -0.79
N GLY A 40 9.46 6.14 -1.05
CA GLY A 40 9.97 6.83 -2.22
C GLY A 40 9.25 6.42 -3.50
N ASP A 41 9.78 6.86 -4.64
CA ASP A 41 9.40 6.28 -5.93
C ASP A 41 9.78 4.80 -5.93
N LEU A 42 8.80 3.92 -6.15
CA LEU A 42 9.01 2.48 -6.16
C LEU A 42 9.45 2.00 -7.55
N ASP A 43 10.54 1.25 -7.61
CA ASP A 43 11.01 0.60 -8.84
C ASP A 43 10.05 -0.54 -9.22
N ILE A 44 9.25 -0.32 -10.25
CA ILE A 44 8.31 -1.32 -10.76
C ILE A 44 9.05 -2.41 -11.52
N ILE A 45 8.83 -3.67 -11.13
CA ILE A 45 9.50 -4.86 -11.65
C ILE A 45 8.67 -5.54 -12.72
N GLU A 46 7.36 -5.66 -12.49
CA GLU A 46 6.38 -6.17 -13.45
C GLU A 46 5.19 -5.22 -13.49
N ASN A 47 4.67 -4.95 -14.67
CA ASN A 47 3.52 -4.10 -14.86
C ASN A 47 2.79 -4.44 -16.15
N ASN A 48 1.62 -5.05 -16.04
CA ASN A 48 0.70 -5.20 -17.17
C ASN A 48 -0.50 -4.24 -17.04
N THR A 49 -0.41 -3.27 -16.14
CA THR A 49 -1.45 -2.28 -15.86
C THR A 49 -1.23 -1.00 -16.66
N VAL A 50 -2.14 -0.04 -16.52
CA VAL A 50 -2.00 1.32 -17.07
C VAL A 50 -1.35 2.32 -16.10
N ILE A 51 -0.95 1.87 -14.91
CA ILE A 51 -0.21 2.65 -13.93
C ILE A 51 1.21 2.85 -14.45
N GLY A 52 1.70 4.09 -14.50
CA GLY A 52 3.06 4.41 -14.92
C GLY A 52 4.08 4.31 -13.79
N SER A 53 3.71 4.76 -12.58
CA SER A 53 4.56 4.69 -11.38
C SER A 53 3.73 4.71 -10.10
N ILE A 54 4.34 4.26 -9.00
CA ILE A 54 3.83 4.45 -7.64
C ILE A 54 4.82 5.36 -6.92
N SER A 55 4.37 6.57 -6.56
CA SER A 55 5.23 7.56 -5.87
C SER A 55 5.10 7.54 -4.36
N SER A 56 4.14 6.78 -3.83
CA SER A 56 3.96 6.58 -2.39
C SER A 56 3.17 5.31 -2.13
N PHE A 57 3.54 4.59 -1.07
CA PHE A 57 2.83 3.47 -0.48
C PHE A 57 2.99 3.60 1.04
N ARG A 58 1.91 3.79 1.80
CA ARG A 58 2.00 4.04 3.25
C ARG A 58 0.90 3.32 4.00
N PHE A 59 1.21 2.95 5.23
CA PHE A 59 0.22 2.53 6.23
C PHE A 59 -0.09 3.74 7.12
N PHE A 60 -1.33 3.92 7.59
CA PHE A 60 -1.68 4.90 8.63
C PHE A 60 -2.98 4.51 9.35
N SER A 61 -3.29 5.23 10.43
CA SER A 61 -4.50 5.02 11.24
C SER A 61 -5.53 6.10 10.93
N ASP A 62 -6.77 5.71 10.60
CA ASP A 62 -7.86 6.64 10.26
C ASP A 62 -8.30 7.54 11.44
N ASN A 63 -7.93 7.18 12.67
CA ASN A 63 -8.21 7.94 13.89
C ASN A 63 -7.38 9.23 14.06
N ASP A 64 -6.47 9.54 13.12
CA ASP A 64 -5.75 10.82 13.12
C ASP A 64 -6.68 12.03 12.83
N ASN A 65 -7.98 11.79 12.59
CA ASN A 65 -9.04 12.78 12.61
C ASN A 65 -9.77 12.77 13.96
N ASP A 66 -9.14 13.21 15.04
CA ASP A 66 -9.89 13.92 16.09
C ASP A 66 -8.94 14.73 16.98
N ASN A 67 -9.15 16.04 16.93
CA ASN A 67 -8.88 17.06 17.95
C ASN A 67 -7.67 16.87 18.87
N ASP A 68 -6.81 17.89 18.87
CA ASP A 68 -6.03 18.34 20.02
C ASP A 68 -6.92 18.52 21.27
N ASN A 69 -7.31 17.42 21.89
CA ASN A 69 -7.77 17.37 23.27
C ASN A 69 -6.77 16.48 23.99
N ASP A 70 -5.65 17.12 24.32
CA ASP A 70 -4.73 16.71 25.38
C ASP A 70 -5.56 16.28 26.59
N ASN A 71 -5.74 14.99 26.74
CA ASN A 71 -6.09 14.41 28.02
C ASN A 71 -5.17 13.21 28.19
N ASP A 72 -4.00 13.53 28.73
CA ASP A 72 -2.97 12.61 29.23
C ASP A 72 -3.64 11.49 30.04
N ASN A 73 -3.89 10.38 29.38
CA ASN A 73 -4.11 9.12 30.05
C ASN A 73 -3.37 8.08 29.22
N ASP A 74 -2.12 7.86 29.64
CA ASP A 74 -1.22 6.82 29.18
C ASP A 74 -1.98 5.48 29.08
N ASN A 75 -2.39 5.17 27.86
CA ASN A 75 -2.68 3.81 27.47
C ASN A 75 -2.04 3.66 26.09
N ASP A 76 -0.84 3.06 26.10
CA ASP A 76 -0.03 2.71 24.93
C ASP A 76 -0.73 1.68 24.01
N ASN A 77 -1.96 1.94 23.60
CA ASN A 77 -2.50 1.33 22.39
C ASN A 77 -1.86 2.06 21.23
N VAL A 78 -0.74 1.52 20.75
CA VAL A 78 -0.25 1.83 19.42
C VAL A 78 -1.40 1.53 18.47
N ASP A 79 -2.03 2.57 17.93
CA ASP A 79 -3.11 2.41 16.96
C ASP A 79 -2.53 1.66 15.75
N ASN A 80 -2.86 0.37 15.65
CA ASN A 80 -2.43 -0.47 14.53
C ASN A 80 -2.98 0.14 13.24
N PRO A 81 -2.12 0.46 12.26
CA PRO A 81 -2.55 1.02 11.00
C PRO A 81 -3.61 0.14 10.33
N ASN A 82 -4.74 0.78 10.03
CA ASN A 82 -5.91 0.15 9.42
C ASN A 82 -6.17 0.65 8.00
N VAL A 83 -5.37 1.61 7.51
CA VAL A 83 -5.42 2.14 6.15
C VAL A 83 -4.08 1.94 5.44
N ILE A 84 -4.15 1.56 4.16
CA ILE A 84 -3.06 1.77 3.20
C ILE A 84 -3.44 2.90 2.26
N ASP A 85 -2.55 3.84 2.03
CA ASP A 85 -2.58 4.69 0.85
C ASP A 85 -1.54 4.30 -0.20
N MET A 86 -1.88 4.57 -1.45
CA MET A 86 -1.01 4.43 -2.58
C MET A 86 -1.24 5.58 -3.54
N VAL A 87 -0.18 6.31 -3.89
CA VAL A 87 -0.24 7.37 -4.89
C VAL A 87 0.27 6.81 -6.20
N ILE A 88 -0.63 6.67 -7.17
CA ILE A 88 -0.31 6.17 -8.50
C ILE A 88 -0.26 7.32 -9.50
N LYS A 89 0.65 7.23 -10.47
CA LYS A 89 0.70 8.14 -11.62
C LYS A 89 0.37 7.38 -12.89
N PHE A 90 -0.31 8.04 -13.83
CA PHE A 90 -0.73 7.46 -15.09
C PHE A 90 -0.74 8.51 -16.20
N HIS A 91 -0.66 8.06 -17.46
CA HIS A 91 -0.78 8.96 -18.60
C HIS A 91 -2.24 9.37 -18.82
N GLN A 92 -2.48 10.63 -19.17
CA GLN A 92 -3.84 11.19 -19.27
C GLN A 92 -4.74 10.42 -20.25
N GLU A 93 -4.19 9.89 -21.34
CA GLU A 93 -4.89 9.05 -22.31
C GLU A 93 -5.44 7.74 -21.72
N ASN A 94 -4.88 7.26 -20.60
CA ASN A 94 -5.29 6.03 -19.93
C ASN A 94 -6.37 6.25 -18.88
N ARG A 95 -6.95 7.46 -18.77
CA ARG A 95 -7.91 7.80 -17.70
C ARG A 95 -9.06 6.79 -17.56
N LEU A 96 -9.71 6.40 -18.65
CA LEU A 96 -10.83 5.44 -18.59
C LEU A 96 -10.37 4.04 -18.13
N ALA A 97 -9.18 3.61 -18.54
CA ALA A 97 -8.61 2.34 -18.11
C ALA A 97 -8.22 2.36 -16.62
N ILE A 98 -7.76 3.50 -16.11
CA ILE A 98 -7.52 3.70 -14.67
C ILE A 98 -8.83 3.68 -13.90
N GLU A 99 -9.87 4.37 -14.37
CA GLU A 99 -11.20 4.34 -13.75
C GLU A 99 -11.78 2.91 -13.71
N GLU A 100 -11.54 2.09 -14.75
CA GLU A 100 -11.92 0.67 -14.72
C GLU A 100 -11.07 -0.14 -13.72
N LEU A 101 -9.75 0.05 -13.72
CA LEU A 101 -8.81 -0.67 -12.86
C LEU A 101 -9.14 -0.47 -11.38
N ILE A 102 -9.37 0.78 -10.94
CA ILE A 102 -9.63 1.11 -9.53
C ILE A 102 -11.01 0.65 -9.06
N GLY A 103 -11.92 0.35 -10.00
CA GLY A 103 -13.22 -0.26 -9.71
C GLY A 103 -13.15 -1.76 -9.40
N LYS A 104 -11.98 -2.40 -9.60
CA LYS A 104 -11.74 -3.81 -9.32
C LYS A 104 -11.28 -4.02 -7.88
N ASN A 105 -11.33 -5.28 -7.42
CA ASN A 105 -10.79 -5.61 -6.10
C ASN A 105 -9.28 -5.74 -6.19
N LEU A 106 -8.57 -5.18 -5.22
CA LEU A 106 -7.14 -5.38 -5.04
C LEU A 106 -6.88 -6.56 -4.10
N ASP A 107 -6.00 -7.45 -4.54
CA ASP A 107 -5.29 -8.39 -3.68
C ASP A 107 -3.80 -8.02 -3.66
N ILE A 108 -3.19 -8.02 -2.48
CA ILE A 108 -1.74 -7.86 -2.33
C ILE A 108 -1.16 -9.19 -1.89
N THR A 109 -0.10 -9.67 -2.54
CA THR A 109 0.64 -10.87 -2.11
C THR A 109 2.06 -10.51 -1.71
N VAL A 110 2.49 -10.97 -0.54
CA VAL A 110 3.85 -10.87 0.00
C VAL A 110 4.20 -12.23 0.61
N ASP A 111 5.38 -12.78 0.30
CA ASP A 111 5.86 -14.07 0.81
C ASP A 111 4.83 -15.22 0.71
N ASP A 112 4.21 -15.34 -0.47
CA ASP A 112 3.16 -16.33 -0.79
C ASP A 112 1.87 -16.21 0.05
N VAL A 113 1.70 -15.14 0.83
CA VAL A 113 0.47 -14.83 1.57
C VAL A 113 -0.31 -13.74 0.83
N ALA A 114 -1.57 -14.03 0.49
CA ALA A 114 -2.49 -13.08 -0.13
C ALA A 114 -3.33 -12.35 0.91
N TYR A 115 -3.51 -11.05 0.70
CA TYR A 115 -4.30 -10.14 1.52
C TYR A 115 -5.34 -9.46 0.65
N HIS A 116 -6.60 -9.47 1.08
CA HIS A 116 -7.75 -9.05 0.31
C HIS A 116 -8.18 -7.63 0.72
N PHE A 117 -7.93 -6.67 -0.17
CA PHE A 117 -8.11 -5.24 0.10
C PHE A 117 -9.44 -4.70 -0.44
N GLY A 118 -10.08 -5.44 -1.35
CA GLY A 118 -11.33 -5.02 -1.97
C GLY A 118 -11.15 -3.79 -2.86
N ARG A 119 -12.19 -2.98 -3.01
CA ARG A 119 -12.16 -1.77 -3.84
C ARG A 119 -11.54 -0.59 -3.11
N SER A 120 -10.80 0.25 -3.83
CA SER A 120 -10.24 1.47 -3.25
C SER A 120 -11.31 2.51 -2.92
N ILE A 121 -11.11 3.26 -1.84
CA ILE A 121 -11.69 4.58 -1.62
C ILE A 121 -10.78 5.57 -2.34
N ASN A 122 -11.13 5.94 -3.57
CA ASN A 122 -10.27 6.75 -4.43
C ASN A 122 -10.44 8.25 -4.18
N LEU A 123 -9.33 8.98 -4.06
CA LEU A 123 -9.28 10.44 -3.98
C LEU A 123 -8.40 11.00 -5.10
N MET A 124 -8.97 11.86 -5.95
CA MET A 124 -8.23 12.53 -7.02
C MET A 124 -7.52 13.76 -6.46
N VAL A 125 -6.19 13.83 -6.61
CA VAL A 125 -5.39 14.97 -6.12
C VAL A 125 -4.80 15.74 -7.29
N GLY A 126 -5.21 17.01 -7.40
CA GLY A 126 -4.45 18.10 -8.03
C GLY A 126 -4.30 18.14 -9.56
N TYR A 127 -3.98 17.01 -10.23
CA TYR A 127 -3.68 16.98 -11.66
C TYR A 127 -4.21 15.70 -12.32
N LEU A 128 -4.58 15.76 -13.61
CA LEU A 128 -5.27 14.71 -14.38
C LEU A 128 -4.54 13.36 -14.50
N THR A 129 -3.38 13.21 -13.87
CA THR A 129 -2.43 12.11 -14.04
C THR A 129 -1.97 11.48 -12.73
N GLU A 130 -2.52 11.88 -11.58
CA GLU A 130 -2.21 11.30 -10.26
C GLU A 130 -3.49 10.94 -9.50
N LEU A 131 -3.48 9.80 -8.80
CA LEU A 131 -4.62 9.32 -8.02
C LEU A 131 -4.14 8.69 -6.72
N VAL A 132 -4.84 8.99 -5.62
CA VAL A 132 -4.64 8.35 -4.33
C VAL A 132 -5.66 7.22 -4.19
N LEU A 133 -5.17 6.01 -4.00
CA LEU A 133 -5.96 4.83 -3.68
C LEU A 133 -5.83 4.58 -2.19
N MET A 134 -6.95 4.57 -1.47
CA MET A 134 -6.98 4.17 -0.07
C MET A 134 -7.70 2.84 0.09
N TYR A 135 -7.16 1.98 0.95
CA TYR A 135 -7.75 0.69 1.27
C TYR A 135 -7.78 0.51 2.78
N THR A 136 -8.88 -0.04 3.29
CA THR A 136 -9.10 -0.21 4.72
C THR A 136 -9.53 -1.64 5.00
N GLY A 137 -9.19 -2.18 6.17
CA GLY A 137 -9.76 -3.45 6.64
C GLY A 137 -8.80 -4.31 7.43
N THR A 138 -9.25 -5.51 7.79
CA THR A 138 -8.48 -6.43 8.64
C THR A 138 -7.19 -6.90 7.99
N ASP A 139 -7.17 -7.01 6.66
CA ASP A 139 -6.02 -7.50 5.91
C ASP A 139 -4.91 -6.44 5.78
N VAL A 140 -5.25 -5.15 5.91
CA VAL A 140 -4.26 -4.08 6.10
C VAL A 140 -3.47 -4.30 7.39
N MET A 141 -4.16 -4.53 8.51
CA MET A 141 -3.51 -4.77 9.81
C MET A 141 -2.64 -6.03 9.80
N LYS A 142 -3.07 -7.09 9.10
CA LYS A 142 -2.28 -8.33 8.97
C LYS A 142 -1.00 -8.09 8.17
N LEU A 143 -1.11 -7.44 7.00
CA LEU A 143 0.05 -7.12 6.17
C LEU A 143 1.02 -6.21 6.92
N PHE A 144 0.50 -5.20 7.62
CA PHE A 144 1.27 -4.33 8.49
C PHE A 144 2.06 -5.12 9.54
N SER A 145 1.39 -6.02 10.26
CA SER A 145 2.01 -6.81 11.34
C SER A 145 3.17 -7.64 10.80
N ILE A 146 3.10 -8.12 9.56
CA ILE A 146 4.18 -8.89 8.95
C ILE A 146 5.34 -7.98 8.57
N MET A 147 5.06 -6.81 7.98
CA MET A 147 6.08 -5.80 7.69
C MET A 147 6.78 -5.26 8.95
N GLU A 148 6.08 -5.23 10.09
CA GLU A 148 6.64 -4.84 11.39
C GLU A 148 7.52 -5.92 12.02
N ASN A 149 7.10 -7.19 11.93
CA ASN A 149 7.80 -8.31 12.57
C ASN A 149 8.98 -8.85 11.76
N GLU A 150 9.09 -8.49 10.48
CA GLU A 150 10.16 -8.95 9.62
C GLU A 150 11.49 -8.22 9.86
N GLN A 151 12.59 -8.94 9.59
CA GLN A 151 13.93 -8.46 9.88
C GLN A 151 14.22 -7.21 9.04
N VAL A 152 14.37 -6.08 9.71
CA VAL A 152 14.88 -4.83 9.15
C VAL A 152 16.04 -5.13 8.19
N GLY A 153 15.88 -4.69 6.94
CA GLY A 153 16.88 -4.86 5.90
C GLY A 153 16.64 -6.00 4.90
N GLU A 154 15.66 -6.88 5.12
CA GLU A 154 15.23 -7.85 4.11
C GLU A 154 14.33 -7.20 3.05
N THR A 155 14.64 -7.41 1.77
CA THR A 155 13.79 -6.92 0.68
C THR A 155 12.61 -7.87 0.47
N LYS A 156 11.38 -7.33 0.47
CA LYS A 156 10.14 -8.05 0.24
C LYS A 156 9.52 -7.62 -1.08
N ARG A 157 9.02 -8.60 -1.84
CA ARG A 157 8.32 -8.33 -3.09
C ARG A 157 6.82 -8.26 -2.87
N PHE A 158 6.23 -7.17 -3.32
CA PHE A 158 4.80 -6.96 -3.33
C PHE A 158 4.27 -7.27 -4.72
N TYR A 159 3.22 -8.08 -4.78
CA TYR A 159 2.45 -8.35 -5.99
C TYR A 159 1.04 -7.81 -5.80
N LEU A 160 0.69 -6.78 -6.55
CA LEU A 160 -0.63 -6.16 -6.55
C LEU A 160 -1.41 -6.74 -7.72
N ASN A 161 -2.59 -7.29 -7.45
CA ASN A 161 -3.47 -7.87 -8.45
C ASN A 161 -4.86 -7.24 -8.38
N TRP A 162 -5.28 -6.54 -9.43
CA TRP A 162 -6.65 -6.05 -9.56
C TRP A 162 -7.50 -7.02 -10.39
N SER A 163 -8.60 -7.52 -9.80
CA SER A 163 -9.54 -8.48 -10.42
C SER A 163 -11.03 -8.14 -10.26
#